data_AF-A0A9E0XAV7-F1
#
_entry.id   AF-A0A9E0XAV7-F1
#
_cell.length_a   1.000
_cell.length_b   1.000
_cell.length_c   1.000
_cell.angle_alpha   90.00
_cell.angle_beta   90.00
_cell.angle_gamma   90.00
#
_symmetry.space_group_name_H-M   'P 1'
#
loop_
_entity.id
_entity.type
_entity.pdbx_description
1 polymer ?
#
loop_
_entity_poly.entity_id
_entity_poly.type
_entity_poly.pdbx_seq_one_letter_code
_entity_poly.pdbx_strand_id
1 'polypeptide(L)' 'MQTTFTVPAGERRPRADKLLAAAFTDHSRVAFHRAFDAGLVTRNGAVIGRDAAMNEGDVIVFSF' A
#
# COMPACT_ATOMS: atom_id res chain seq x y z
N MET A 1 -6.89 -2.78 -13.15
CA MET A 1 -5.50 -2.44 -13.51
C MET A 1 -4.64 -2.56 -12.27
N GLN A 2 -3.40 -3.03 -12.41
CA GLN A 2 -2.49 -3.25 -11.29
C GLN A 2 -1.49 -2.09 -11.22
N THR A 3 -1.41 -1.44 -10.07
CA THR A 3 -0.51 -0.30 -9.83
C THR A 3 0.63 -0.76 -8.93
N THR A 4 1.85 -0.41 -9.32
CA THR A 4 3.07 -0.69 -8.55
C THR A 4 3.60 0.60 -7.97
N PHE A 5 3.92 0.60 -6.67
CA PHE A 5 4.43 1.74 -5.93
C PHE A 5 5.61 1.30 -5.06
N THR A 6 6.75 1.96 -5.21
CA THR A 6 7.93 1.72 -4.38
C THR A 6 7.96 2.73 -3.23
N VAL A 7 8.14 2.24 -2.01
CA VAL A 7 8.22 3.10 -0.82
C VAL A 7 9.47 3.97 -0.89
N PRO A 8 9.33 5.31 -0.88
CA PRO A 8 10.46 6.22 -0.99
C PRO A 8 11.37 6.14 0.24
N ALA A 9 12.64 6.50 0.03
CA ALA A 9 13.65 6.53 1.08
C ALA A 9 13.39 7.63 2.11
N GLY A 10 13.66 7.32 3.39
CA GLY A 10 13.52 8.28 4.50
C GLY A 10 12.18 8.26 5.24
N GLU A 11 11.19 7.48 4.78
CA GLU A 11 9.92 7.34 5.48
C GLU A 11 10.07 6.38 6.69
N ARG A 12 9.91 6.89 7.91
CA ARG A 12 10.02 6.08 9.15
C ARG A 12 8.85 5.11 9.27
N ARG A 13 9.02 3.89 8.73
CA ARG A 13 8.11 2.75 8.87
C ARG A 13 6.61 3.11 8.80
N PRO A 14 6.14 3.75 7.72
CA PRO A 14 4.75 4.10 7.61
C PRO A 14 3.89 2.83 7.53
N ARG A 15 2.65 2.92 8.02
CA ARG A 15 1.65 1.89 7.75
C ARG A 15 1.22 1.96 6.29
N ALA A 16 0.96 0.80 5.69
CA ALA A 16 0.55 0.66 4.30
C ALA A 16 -0.64 1.58 3.94
N ASP A 17 -1.66 1.61 4.80
CA ASP A 17 -2.87 2.43 4.58
C ASP A 17 -2.55 3.92 4.49
N LYS A 18 -1.73 4.42 5.42
CA LYS A 18 -1.34 5.84 5.46
C LYS A 18 -0.45 6.20 4.28
N LEU A 19 0.50 5.34 3.95
CA LEU A 19 1.43 5.57 2.85
C LEU A 19 0.69 5.66 1.52
N LEU A 20 -0.19 4.69 1.23
CA LEU A 20 -0.97 4.69 0.00
C LEU A 20 -1.96 5.86 -0.06
N ALA A 21 -2.63 6.18 1.05
CA ALA A 21 -3.53 7.33 1.10
C ALA A 21 -2.81 8.69 0.93
N ALA A 22 -1.53 8.78 1.33
CA ALA A 22 -0.71 9.97 1.14
C ALA A 22 -0.13 10.05 -0.28
N ALA A 23 0.27 8.91 -0.86
CA ALA A 23 0.84 8.85 -2.21
C ALA A 23 -0.22 8.94 -3.32
N PHE A 24 -1.45 8.47 -3.06
CA PHE A 24 -2.53 8.41 -4.04
C PHE A 24 -3.78 9.13 -3.51
N THR A 25 -3.77 10.45 -3.58
CA THR A 25 -4.89 11.30 -3.14
C THR A 25 -6.14 11.20 -4.03
N ASP A 26 -5.99 10.72 -5.27
CA ASP A 26 -7.11 10.50 -6.20
C ASP A 26 -7.99 9.30 -5.82
N HIS A 27 -7.51 8.40 -4.97
CA HIS A 27 -8.25 7.22 -4.55
C HIS A 27 -8.82 7.39 -3.14
N SER A 28 -10.09 7.04 -2.95
CA SER A 28 -10.72 7.06 -1.64
C SER A 28 -10.05 6.04 -0.70
N ARG A 29 -9.88 6.41 0.57
CA ARG A 29 -9.42 5.48 1.63
C ARG A 29 -10.28 4.22 1.71
N VAL A 30 -11.57 4.31 1.42
CA VAL A 30 -12.49 3.16 1.40
C VAL A 30 -12.11 2.17 0.29
N ALA A 31 -11.66 2.65 -0.87
CA ALA A 31 -11.21 1.78 -1.96
C ALA A 31 -9.96 1.00 -1.55
N PHE A 32 -8.99 1.66 -0.90
CA PHE A 32 -7.83 0.99 -0.34
C PHE A 32 -8.21 -0.03 0.73
N HIS A 33 -9.11 0.32 1.65
CA HIS A 33 -9.57 -0.63 2.67
C HIS A 33 -10.17 -1.88 2.04
N ARG A 34 -11.03 -1.73 1.02
CA ARG A 34 -11.58 -2.87 0.29
C ARG A 34 -10.52 -3.70 -0.41
N ALA A 35 -9.52 -3.06 -1.03
CA ALA A 35 -8.41 -3.77 -1.67
C ALA A 35 -7.58 -4.56 -0.66
N PHE A 36 -7.31 -4.00 0.53
CA PHE A 36 -6.65 -4.70 1.63
C PHE A 36 -7.49 -5.89 2.14
N ASP A 37 -8.78 -5.66 2.39
CA ASP A 37 -9.70 -6.69 2.89
C ASP A 37 -9.89 -7.84 1.87
N ALA A 38 -9.81 -7.52 0.57
CA ALA A 38 -9.86 -8.49 -0.53
C ALA A 38 -8.51 -9.21 -0.78
N GLY A 39 -7.44 -8.84 -0.07
CA GLY A 39 -6.10 -9.41 -0.30
C GLY A 39 -5.47 -9.01 -1.64
N LEU A 40 -5.94 -7.92 -2.24
CA LEU A 40 -5.47 -7.39 -3.52
C LEU A 40 -4.25 -6.46 -3.37
N VAL A 41 -3.71 -6.33 -2.16
CA VAL A 41 -2.52 -5.54 -1.88
C VAL A 41 -1.40 -6.47 -1.43
N THR A 42 -0.27 -6.40 -2.14
CA THR A 42 0.92 -7.20 -1.86
C THR A 42 2.12 -6.29 -1.63
N ARG A 43 3.04 -6.74 -0.79
CA ARG A 43 4.37 -6.16 -0.58
C ARG A 43 5.40 -7.22 -0.92
N ASN A 44 6.30 -6.92 -1.86
CA ASN A 44 7.34 -7.84 -2.32
C ASN A 44 6.76 -9.24 -2.67
N GLY A 45 5.54 -9.28 -3.22
CA GLY A 45 4.81 -10.51 -3.56
C GLY A 45 4.02 -11.18 -2.42
N ALA A 46 4.10 -10.69 -1.19
CA ALA A 46 3.32 -11.21 -0.05
C ALA A 46 2.09 -10.35 0.22
N VAL A 47 0.91 -10.95 0.36
CA VAL A 47 -0.32 -10.22 0.75
C VAL A 47 -0.13 -9.56 2.11
N ILE A 48 -0.51 -8.29 2.21
CA ILE A 48 -0.39 -7.50 3.45
C ILE A 48 -1.74 -6.96 3.89
N GLY A 49 -1.92 -6.82 5.20
CA GLY A 49 -3.03 -6.08 5.77
C GLY A 49 -2.78 -4.58 5.82
N ARG A 50 -3.84 -3.80 6.02
CA ARG A 50 -3.80 -2.33 6.13
C ARG A 50 -2.84 -1.80 7.22
N ASP A 51 -2.67 -2.58 8.30
CA ASP A 51 -1.83 -2.23 9.46
C ASP A 51 -0.35 -2.63 9.26
N ALA A 52 0.01 -3.20 8.11
CA ALA A 52 1.37 -3.65 7.85
C ALA A 52 2.35 -2.46 7.82
N ALA A 53 3.44 -2.58 8.55
CA ALA A 53 4.55 -1.64 8.51
C ALA A 53 5.36 -1.84 7.22
N MET A 54 5.54 -0.77 6.47
CA MET A 54 6.36 -0.75 5.27
C MET A 54 7.76 -0.26 5.61
N ASN A 55 8.78 -0.76 4.90
CA ASN A 55 10.14 -0.25 4.97
C ASN A 55 10.48 0.49 3.68
N GLU A 56 11.50 1.33 3.74
CA GLU A 56 12.11 1.92 2.56
C GLU A 56 12.50 0.85 1.54
N GLY A 57 12.20 1.11 0.26
CA GLY A 57 12.49 0.19 -0.83
C GLY A 57 11.51 -0.97 -0.98
N ASP A 58 10.52 -1.11 -0.09
CA ASP A 58 9.46 -2.10 -0.28
C ASP A 58 8.65 -1.78 -1.55
N VAL A 59 8.34 -2.82 -2.32
CA VAL A 59 7.51 -2.72 -3.52
C VAL A 59 6.09 -3.14 -3.18
N ILE A 60 5.18 -2.18 -3.21
CA ILE A 60 3.76 -2.38 -2.99
C ILE A 60 3.07 -2.52 -4.34
N VAL A 61 2.25 -3.54 -4.48
CA VAL A 61 1.44 -3.75 -5.67
C VAL A 61 0.00 -3.92 -5.26
N PHE A 62 -0.89 -3.09 -5.81
CA PHE A 62 -2.31 -3.10 -5.50
C PHE A 62 -3.19 -2.99 -6.73
N SER A 63 -4.43 -3.46 -6.59
CA SER A 63 -5.50 -3.29 -7.57
C SER A 63 -6.83 -3.03 -6.87
N PHE A 64 -7.71 -2.26 -7.52
CA PHE A 64 -9.09 -2.02 -7.09
C PHE A 64 -10.09 -2.77 -7.97
#